data_AF-A0A3R9RPY1-F1
#
_entry.id   AF-A0A3R9RPY1-F1
#
_cell.length_a   1.000
_cell.length_b   1.000
_cell.length_c   1.000
_cell.angle_alpha   90.00
_cell.angle_beta   90.00
_cell.angle_gamma   90.00
#
_symmetry.space_group_name_H-M   'P 1'
#
loop_
_entity.id
_entity.type
_entity.pdbx_description
1 polymer ?
#
loop_
_entity_poly.entity_id
_entity_poly.type
_entity_poly.pdbx_seq_one_letter_code
_entity_poly.pdbx_strand_id
1 'polypeptide(L)' 'MESWLPPESTGLTYKKEISKDKNLTTTNYIISKDGKVFETWIYTSSSEKNAPLVAIISHQMN' A
#
# COMPACT_ATOMS: atom_id res chain seq x y z
N MET A 1 -1.45 6.54 -11.77
CA MET A 1 -0.40 6.06 -10.85
C MET A 1 -1.13 5.18 -9.86
N GLU A 2 -1.07 3.85 -9.99
CA GLU A 2 -1.86 2.78 -9.29
C GLU A 2 -2.33 1.66 -10.25
N SER A 3 -1.83 1.61 -11.50
CA SER A 3 -2.17 0.56 -12.48
C SER A 3 -1.74 -0.86 -12.06
N TRP A 4 -0.98 -0.97 -10.97
CA TRP A 4 -0.53 -2.22 -10.36
C TRP A 4 -1.51 -2.74 -9.29
N LEU A 5 -2.56 -1.99 -8.95
CA LEU A 5 -3.59 -2.47 -8.03
C LEU A 5 -4.35 -3.64 -8.66
N PRO A 6 -4.84 -4.60 -7.84
CA PRO A 6 -5.54 -5.75 -8.35
C PRO A 6 -6.73 -5.33 -9.23
N PRO A 7 -6.82 -5.79 -10.49
CA PRO A 7 -7.98 -5.51 -11.32
C PRO A 7 -9.21 -6.24 -10.80
N GLU A 8 -10.39 -5.69 -11.03
CA GLU A 8 -11.67 -6.25 -10.55
C GLU A 8 -11.89 -7.71 -10.96
N SER A 9 -11.34 -8.12 -12.11
CA SER A 9 -11.44 -9.49 -12.63
C SER A 9 -10.70 -10.56 -11.79
N THR A 10 -9.87 -10.16 -10.83
CA THR A 10 -9.09 -11.09 -9.99
C THR A 10 -9.85 -11.62 -8.77
N GLY A 11 -11.01 -11.05 -8.47
CA GLY A 11 -11.73 -11.33 -7.22
C GLY A 11 -11.04 -10.77 -5.96
N LEU A 12 -10.00 -9.96 -6.15
CA LEU A 12 -9.33 -9.23 -5.08
C LEU A 12 -9.97 -7.85 -4.93
N THR A 13 -10.09 -7.40 -3.68
CA THR A 13 -10.46 -6.03 -3.35
C THR A 13 -9.31 -5.37 -2.58
N TYR A 14 -9.32 -4.05 -2.47
CA TYR A 14 -8.32 -3.35 -1.67
C TYR A 14 -8.95 -2.20 -0.89
N LYS A 15 -8.36 -1.91 0.27
CA LYS A 15 -8.58 -0.69 1.04
C LYS A 15 -7.28 0.10 1.08
N LYS A 16 -7.37 1.41 0.84
CA LYS A 16 -6.25 2.34 0.94
C LYS A 16 -6.34 3.14 2.23
N GLU A 17 -5.25 3.15 3.00
CA GLU A 17 -5.11 3.96 4.21
C GLU A 17 -3.86 4.82 4.09
N ILE A 18 -3.98 6.12 4.37
CA ILE A 18 -2.88 7.08 4.27
C ILE A 18 -2.63 7.68 5.64
N SER A 19 -1.40 7.57 6.12
CA SER A 19 -0.92 8.25 7.32
C SER A 19 0.19 9.23 6.96
N LYS A 20 0.20 10.39 7.63
CA LYS A 20 1.24 11.41 7.47
C LYS A 20 1.88 11.68 8.83
N ASP A 21 3.20 11.67 8.86
CA ASP A 21 3.98 12.09 10.02
C ASP A 21 5.14 12.97 9.55
N LYS A 22 5.14 14.24 9.97
CA LYS A 22 6.09 15.27 9.51
C LYS A 22 6.17 15.33 7.98
N ASN A 23 7.33 14.99 7.43
CA ASN A 23 7.65 14.92 6.01
C ASN A 23 7.34 13.54 5.40
N LEU A 24 6.98 12.54 6.19
CA LEU A 24 6.69 11.19 5.72
C LEU A 24 5.20 11.02 5.39
N THR A 25 4.94 10.39 4.25
CA THR A 25 3.62 9.87 3.88
C THR A 25 3.74 8.37 3.68
N THR A 26 2.99 7.62 4.48
CA THR A 26 2.86 6.17 4.36
C THR A 26 1.49 5.84 3.79
N THR A 27 1.46 5.00 2.76
CA THR A 27 0.25 4.46 2.15
C THR A 27 0.23 2.96 2.35
N ASN A 28 -0.82 2.46 2.98
CA ASN A 28 -1.09 1.04 3.14
C ASN A 28 -2.18 0.65 2.14
N TYR A 29 -1.91 -0.39 1.35
CA TYR A 29 -2.91 -1.08 0.55
C TYR A 29 -3.16 -2.43 1.19
N ILE A 30 -4.33 -2.58 1.80
CA ILE A 30 -4.79 -3.83 2.40
C ILE A 30 -5.57 -4.56 1.33
N ILE A 31 -4.96 -5.60 0.76
CA ILE A 31 -5.55 -6.44 -0.29
C ILE A 31 -6.30 -7.58 0.38
N SER A 32 -7.55 -7.78 -0.03
CA SER A 32 -8.44 -8.79 0.51
C SER A 32 -8.94 -9.72 -0.59
N LYS A 33 -9.15 -10.99 -0.23
CA LYS A 33 -9.80 -11.99 -1.06
C LYS A 33 -10.94 -12.60 -0.25
N ASP A 34 -12.14 -12.67 -0.83
CA ASP A 34 -13.32 -13.24 -0.17
C ASP A 34 -13.61 -12.61 1.22
N GLY A 35 -13.36 -11.30 1.36
CA GLY A 35 -13.57 -10.54 2.59
C GLY A 35 -12.49 -10.73 3.67
N LYS A 36 -11.46 -11.55 3.42
CA LYS A 36 -10.32 -11.76 4.32
C LYS A 36 -9.08 -11.04 3.80
N VAL A 37 -8.27 -10.49 4.71
CA VAL A 37 -6.99 -9.89 4.34
C VAL A 37 -6.07 -10.99 3.81
N PHE A 38 -5.56 -10.76 2.60
CA PHE A 38 -4.66 -11.67 1.90
C PHE A 38 -3.23 -11.13 1.94
N GLU A 39 -3.06 -9.83 1.69
CA GLU A 39 -1.75 -9.19 1.62
C GLU A 39 -1.85 -7.72 2.00
N THR A 40 -0.77 -7.15 2.55
CA THR A 40 -0.66 -5.71 2.79
C THR A 40 0.60 -5.18 2.13
N TRP A 41 0.45 -4.14 1.30
CA TRP A 41 1.56 -3.39 0.72
C TRP A 41 1.69 -2.05 1.40
N ILE A 42 2.88 -1.74 1.89
CA ILE A 42 3.17 -0.50 2.60
C ILE A 42 4.24 0.24 1.81
N TYR A 43 3.91 1.48 1.44
CA TYR A 43 4.81 2.38 0.74
C TYR A 43 4.99 3.64 1.58
N THR A 44 6.23 4.00 1.91
CA THR A 44 6.55 5.26 2.60
C THR A 44 7.48 6.11 1.75
N SER A 45 7.08 7.38 1.57
CA SER A 45 7.89 8.40 0.90
C SER A 45 8.04 9.64 1.76
N SER A 46 9.17 10.33 1.62
CA SER A 46 9.35 11.66 2.18
C SER A 46 8.99 12.74 1.16
N SER A 47 8.40 13.85 1.64
CA SER A 47 8.16 15.06 0.85
C SER A 47 9.37 15.98 0.78
N GLU A 48 10.49 15.62 1.41
CA GLU A 48 11.75 16.33 1.27
C GLU A 48 12.28 16.29 -0.17
N LYS A 49 12.86 17.39 -0.61
CA LYS A 49 13.41 17.51 -1.97
C LYS A 49 14.56 16.51 -2.15
N ASN A 50 14.49 15.71 -3.21
CA ASN A 50 15.46 14.64 -3.52
C ASN A 50 15.54 13.52 -2.46
N ALA A 51 14.51 13.35 -1.63
CA ALA A 51 14.52 12.27 -0.66
C ALA A 51 14.46 10.90 -1.35
N PRO A 52 15.28 9.93 -0.91
CA PRO A 52 15.16 8.57 -1.40
C PRO A 52 13.82 7.96 -0.97
N LEU A 53 13.42 6.91 -1.68
CA LEU A 53 12.36 6.01 -1.24
C LEU A 53 12.70 5.47 0.16
N VAL A 54 11.77 5.62 1.11
CA VAL A 54 12.04 5.32 2.53
C VAL A 54 11.79 3.84 2.81
N ALA A 55 10.67 3.30 2.36
CA ALA A 55 10.34 1.89 2.56
C ALA A 55 9.32 1.37 1.53
N ILE A 56 9.52 0.11 1.13
CA ILE A 56 8.51 -0.74 0.47
C ILE A 56 8.48 -2.07 1.22
N ILE A 57 7.30 -2.45 1.70
CA ILE A 57 7.08 -3.73 2.41
C ILE A 57 5.88 -4.41 1.78
N SER A 58 6.01 -5.71 1.48
CA SER A 58 4.88 -6.61 1.27
C SER A 58 4.84 -7.59 2.43
N HIS A 59 3.64 -7.80 2.97
CA HIS A 59 3.38 -8.80 3.99
C HIS A 59 2.16 -9.62 3.60
N GLN A 60 2.38 -10.89 3.31
CA GLN A 60 1.31 -11.85 3.06
C GLN A 60 0.79 -12.39 4.39
N MET A 61 -0.52 -12.39 4.57
CA MET A 61 -1.16 -12.90 5.77
C MET A 61 -1.46 -14.40 5.56
N ASN A 62 -0.92 -15.26 6.44
CA ASN A 62 -1.22 -16.70 6.48
C ASN A 62 -2.55 -17.00 7.17
#